data_AF-A0A6G0UEK0-F1
#
_entry.id   AF-A0A6G0UEK0-F1
#
_cell.length_a   1.000
_cell.length_b   1.000
_cell.length_c   1.000
_cell.angle_alpha   90.00
_cell.angle_beta   90.00
_cell.angle_gamma   90.00
#
_symmetry.space_group_name_H-M   'P 1'
#
loop_
_entity.id
_entity.type
_entity.pdbx_description
1 polymer ?
#
loop_
_entity_poly.entity_id
_entity_poly.type
_entity_poly.pdbx_seq_one_letter_code
_entity_poly.pdbx_strand_id
1 'polypeptide(L)'
;MWKPDKNNEATNEIAAIMDWQFMHEGSPMTDLATLLVNSVSGDVRREAEEFIIDFYHGLLEKEMKEVGKSCPYTIDQLKEAYNHMYLALVYGLLMFAKLLKEYFKTDPPRLREAKIDVAILRCRHAMEDMDRLLSGPMKHLLGYQRGKISDESA
;
A
#
# COMPACT_ATOMS: atom_id res chain seq x y z
N MET A 1 4.00 8.16 -15.29
CA MET A 1 4.82 8.12 -16.51
C MET A 1 6.15 8.80 -16.23
N TRP A 2 7.24 8.27 -16.77
CA TRP A 2 8.60 8.77 -16.57
C TRP A 2 9.07 9.57 -17.78
N LYS A 3 9.92 10.57 -17.58
CA LYS A 3 10.49 11.34 -18.70
C LYS A 3 11.44 10.45 -19.50
N PRO A 4 11.38 10.47 -20.85
CA PRO A 4 12.33 9.73 -21.67
C PRO A 4 13.69 10.44 -21.71
N ASP A 5 14.77 9.66 -21.78
CA ASP A 5 16.10 10.17 -22.08
C ASP A 5 16.31 10.36 -23.60
N LYS A 6 17.53 10.73 -24.00
CA LYS A 6 17.89 10.91 -25.41
C LYS A 6 17.77 9.64 -26.27
N ASN A 7 17.74 8.46 -25.65
CA ASN A 7 17.59 7.17 -26.30
C ASN A 7 16.13 6.66 -26.24
N ASN A 8 15.20 7.49 -25.74
CA ASN A 8 13.80 7.15 -25.52
C ASN A 8 13.59 6.07 -24.44
N GLU A 9 14.53 5.95 -23.49
CA GLU A 9 14.43 5.09 -22.32
C GLU A 9 13.87 5.86 -21.12
N ALA A 10 13.16 5.18 -20.22
CA ALA A 10 12.59 5.81 -19.04
C ALA A 10 13.68 6.27 -18.05
N THR A 11 13.62 7.53 -17.63
CA THR A 11 14.47 8.09 -16.56
C THR A 11 13.81 7.96 -15.18
N ASN A 12 14.50 8.40 -14.12
CA ASN A 12 13.95 8.49 -12.77
C ASN A 12 13.12 9.78 -12.53
N GLU A 13 12.91 10.61 -13.56
CA GLU A 13 12.13 11.82 -13.43
C GLU A 13 10.66 11.57 -13.78
N ILE A 14 9.76 11.99 -12.89
CA ILE A 14 8.32 11.92 -13.14
C ILE A 14 7.97 12.91 -14.26
N ALA A 15 7.32 12.42 -15.32
CA ALA A 15 6.75 13.24 -16.40
C ALA A 15 5.31 13.62 -16.11
N ALA A 16 4.51 12.65 -15.67
CA ALA A 16 3.09 12.83 -15.41
C ALA A 16 2.56 11.76 -14.44
N ILE A 17 1.63 12.17 -13.58
CA ILE A 17 0.73 11.29 -12.83
C ILE A 17 -0.60 11.28 -13.59
N MET A 18 -1.09 10.09 -13.92
CA MET A 18 -2.28 9.88 -14.77
C MET A 18 -3.21 8.87 -14.11
N ASP A 19 -4.30 8.50 -14.80
CA ASP A 19 -5.23 7.44 -14.39
C ASP A 19 -5.93 7.70 -13.05
N TRP A 20 -6.40 8.94 -12.90
CA TRP A 20 -7.06 9.49 -11.71
C TRP A 20 -8.45 8.92 -11.38
N GLN A 21 -8.91 7.88 -12.06
CA GLN A 21 -10.26 7.31 -11.92
C GLN A 21 -10.58 6.71 -10.54
N PHE A 22 -9.57 6.52 -9.69
CA PHE A 22 -9.72 6.06 -8.30
C PHE A 22 -9.35 7.14 -7.27
N MET A 23 -9.15 8.39 -7.71
CA MET A 23 -8.97 9.50 -6.79
C MET A 23 -10.20 9.68 -5.92
N HIS A 24 -9.98 9.85 -4.64
CA HIS A 24 -11.00 10.17 -3.66
C HIS A 24 -10.38 11.01 -2.55
N GLU A 25 -11.21 11.74 -1.81
CA GLU A 25 -10.77 12.38 -0.58
C GLU A 25 -10.45 11.31 0.46
N GLY A 26 -9.26 11.37 1.06
CA GLY A 26 -8.81 10.35 1.99
C GLY A 26 -7.53 10.71 2.70
N SER A 27 -7.00 9.75 3.44
CA SER A 27 -5.69 9.87 4.08
C SER A 27 -4.59 9.83 3.03
N PRO A 28 -3.53 10.66 3.11
CA PRO A 28 -2.36 10.53 2.24
C PRO A 28 -1.65 9.18 2.41
N MET A 29 -1.84 8.53 3.56
CA MET A 29 -1.32 7.18 3.78
C MET A 29 -2.05 6.14 2.92
N THR A 30 -3.27 6.44 2.47
CA THR A 30 -3.97 5.62 1.48
C THR A 30 -3.22 5.60 0.16
N ASP A 31 -2.77 6.76 -0.30
CA ASP A 31 -2.04 6.89 -1.56
C ASP A 31 -0.70 6.17 -1.48
N LEU A 32 0.06 6.38 -0.39
CA LEU A 32 1.35 5.71 -0.17
C LEU A 32 1.20 4.19 -0.04
N ALA A 33 0.21 3.71 0.73
CA ALA A 33 -0.05 2.28 0.88
C ALA A 33 -0.44 1.67 -0.47
N THR A 34 -1.32 2.32 -1.23
CA THR A 34 -1.75 1.85 -2.56
C THR A 34 -0.57 1.80 -3.52
N LEU A 35 0.27 2.84 -3.55
CA LEU A 35 1.47 2.90 -4.39
C LEU A 35 2.42 1.75 -4.06
N LEU A 36 2.76 1.56 -2.78
CA LEU A 36 3.73 0.56 -2.34
C LEU A 36 3.22 -0.88 -2.48
N VAL A 37 1.95 -1.15 -2.17
CA VAL A 37 1.38 -2.49 -2.31
C VAL A 37 1.31 -2.92 -3.77
N ASN A 38 0.97 -2.01 -4.69
CA ASN A 38 0.78 -2.34 -6.10
C ASN A 38 2.03 -2.21 -6.96
N SER A 39 3.02 -1.40 -6.57
CA SER A 39 4.13 -1.06 -7.48
C SER A 39 5.42 -1.79 -7.14
N VAL A 40 5.64 -2.17 -5.88
CA VAL A 40 6.89 -2.84 -5.45
C VAL A 40 6.63 -4.24 -4.90
N SER A 41 7.67 -5.06 -4.87
CA SER A 41 7.66 -6.36 -4.21
C SER A 41 7.71 -6.19 -2.67
N GLY A 42 7.27 -7.21 -1.95
CA GLY A 42 7.15 -7.12 -0.49
C GLY A 42 8.46 -6.92 0.27
N ASP A 43 9.56 -7.47 -0.23
CA ASP A 43 10.93 -7.22 0.24
C ASP A 43 11.30 -5.73 0.15
N VAL A 44 11.18 -5.14 -1.04
CA VAL A 44 11.47 -3.71 -1.28
C VAL A 44 10.56 -2.81 -0.42
N ARG A 45 9.28 -3.17 -0.30
CA ARG A 45 8.33 -2.42 0.55
C ARG A 45 8.77 -2.41 2.01
N ARG A 46 9.11 -3.57 2.59
CA ARG A 46 9.53 -3.67 3.99
C ARG A 46 10.79 -2.86 4.29
N GLU A 47 11.69 -2.71 3.32
CA GLU A 47 12.89 -1.88 3.47
C GLU A 47 12.60 -0.38 3.35
N ALA A 48 11.62 -0.01 2.52
CA ALA A 48 11.37 1.39 2.16
C ALA A 48 10.21 2.04 2.92
N GLU A 49 9.24 1.28 3.44
CA GLU A 49 7.97 1.81 3.97
C GLU A 49 8.18 2.84 5.07
N GLU A 50 9.02 2.54 6.05
CA GLU A 50 9.28 3.44 7.18
C GLU A 50 9.98 4.72 6.72
N PHE A 51 11.04 4.58 5.90
CA PHE A 51 11.75 5.71 5.34
C PHE A 51 10.83 6.64 4.54
N ILE A 52 9.92 6.08 3.72
CA ILE A 52 9.00 6.86 2.90
C ILE A 52 7.99 7.62 3.76
N ILE A 53 7.44 6.98 4.80
CA ILE A 53 6.48 7.63 5.70
C ILE A 53 7.17 8.75 6.49
N ASP A 54 8.37 8.51 7.01
CA ASP A 54 9.16 9.51 7.73
C ASP A 54 9.53 10.69 6.82
N PHE A 55 9.96 10.40 5.58
CA PHE A 55 10.27 11.42 4.57
C PHE A 55 9.04 12.27 4.23
N TYR A 56 7.88 11.63 4.02
CA TYR A 56 6.63 12.32 3.74
C TYR A 56 6.21 13.23 4.89
N HIS A 57 6.28 12.74 6.13
CA HIS A 57 5.93 13.52 7.31
C HIS A 57 6.85 14.73 7.49
N GLY A 58 8.17 14.56 7.36
CA GLY A 58 9.13 15.65 7.45
C GLY A 58 8.94 16.70 6.35
N LEU A 59 8.61 16.27 5.13
CA LEU A 59 8.25 17.19 4.04
C LEU A 59 6.96 17.95 4.36
N LEU A 60 5.91 17.24 4.81
CA LEU A 60 4.64 17.86 5.18
C LEU A 60 4.81 18.90 6.30
N GLU A 61 5.61 18.59 7.32
CA GLU A 61 5.94 19.54 8.40
C GLU A 61 6.63 20.78 7.88
N LYS A 62 7.63 20.61 7.00
CA LYS A 62 8.36 21.71 6.37
C LYS A 62 7.42 22.60 5.57
N GLU A 63 6.63 22.03 4.66
CA GLU A 63 5.73 22.80 3.79
C GLU A 63 4.62 23.50 4.58
N MET A 64 4.07 22.86 5.63
CA MET A 64 3.08 23.48 6.50
C MET A 64 3.66 24.67 7.28
N LYS A 65 4.92 24.54 7.74
CA LYS A 65 5.62 25.62 8.43
C LYS A 65 5.86 26.82 7.54
N GLU A 66 6.17 26.61 6.25
CA GLU A 66 6.36 27.68 5.27
C GLU A 66 5.08 28.54 5.08
N VAL A 67 3.90 27.94 5.25
CA VAL A 67 2.60 28.65 5.23
C VAL A 67 2.09 29.07 6.61
N GLY A 68 2.96 29.01 7.64
CA GLY A 68 2.64 29.44 9.01
C GLY A 68 1.70 28.51 9.77
N LYS A 69 1.60 27.23 9.37
CA LYS A 69 0.76 26.21 10.03
C LYS A 69 1.62 25.11 10.65
N SER A 70 1.07 24.42 11.63
CA SER A 70 1.66 23.17 12.16
C SER A 70 1.10 21.97 11.39
N CYS A 71 1.89 20.90 11.26
CA CYS A 71 1.37 19.63 10.76
C CYS A 71 0.26 19.12 11.69
N PRO A 72 -0.93 18.77 11.16
CA PRO A 72 -2.05 18.30 11.98
C PRO A 72 -1.90 16.84 12.42
N TYR A 73 -0.88 16.12 11.93
CA TYR A 73 -0.67 14.70 12.19
C TYR A 73 0.71 14.44 12.79
N THR A 74 0.74 13.56 13.78
CA THR A 74 1.97 12.95 14.29
C THR A 74 2.42 11.82 13.37
N ILE A 75 3.72 11.50 13.41
CA ILE A 75 4.26 10.37 12.65
C ILE A 75 3.57 9.04 13.01
N ASP A 76 3.25 8.84 14.29
CA ASP A 76 2.58 7.61 14.76
C ASP A 76 1.17 7.48 14.18
N GLN A 77 0.42 8.59 14.08
CA GLN A 77 -0.89 8.59 13.42
C GLN A 77 -0.79 8.24 11.94
N LEU A 78 0.27 8.67 11.25
CA LEU A 78 0.49 8.32 9.85
C LEU A 78 0.88 6.85 9.70
N LYS A 79 1.77 6.33 10.54
CA LYS A 79 2.14 4.91 10.56
C LYS A 79 0.92 4.02 10.85
N GLU A 80 0.07 4.43 11.79
CA GLU A 80 -1.17 3.73 12.11
C GLU A 80 -2.18 3.75 10.94
N ALA A 81 -2.36 4.90 10.28
CA ALA A 81 -3.23 5.03 9.12
C ALA A 81 -2.73 4.20 7.93
N TYR A 82 -1.41 4.15 7.71
CA TYR A 82 -0.78 3.30 6.71
C TYR A 82 -1.08 1.82 6.97
N ASN A 83 -0.86 1.35 8.21
CA ASN A 83 -1.11 -0.04 8.60
C ASN A 83 -2.58 -0.42 8.41
N HIS A 84 -3.52 0.43 8.80
CA HIS A 84 -4.94 0.20 8.56
C HIS A 84 -5.27 0.04 7.07
N MET A 85 -4.75 0.94 6.22
CA MET A 85 -5.00 0.83 4.79
C MET A 85 -4.33 -0.38 4.17
N TYR A 86 -3.14 -0.74 4.65
CA TYR A 86 -2.44 -1.94 4.21
C TYR A 86 -3.31 -3.19 4.37
N LEU A 87 -3.95 -3.36 5.54
CA LEU A 87 -4.86 -4.50 5.79
C LEU A 87 -6.02 -4.54 4.78
N ALA A 88 -6.62 -3.39 4.46
CA ALA A 88 -7.69 -3.30 3.46
C ALA A 88 -7.19 -3.65 2.04
N LEU A 89 -6.00 -3.19 1.68
CA LEU A 89 -5.39 -3.44 0.36
C LEU A 89 -4.98 -4.90 0.17
N VAL A 90 -4.56 -5.61 1.22
CA VAL A 90 -4.27 -7.06 1.15
C VAL A 90 -5.52 -7.81 0.71
N TYR A 91 -6.69 -7.49 1.27
CA TYR A 91 -7.95 -8.08 0.85
C TYR A 91 -8.27 -7.78 -0.62
N GLY A 92 -8.09 -6.54 -1.06
CA GLY A 92 -8.26 -6.15 -2.46
C GLY A 92 -7.33 -6.93 -3.39
N LEU A 93 -6.06 -7.06 -3.03
CA LEU A 93 -5.05 -7.78 -3.83
C LEU A 93 -5.42 -9.26 -4.03
N LEU A 94 -5.91 -9.92 -2.97
CA LEU A 94 -6.36 -11.32 -3.05
C LEU A 94 -7.56 -11.48 -4.02
N MET A 95 -8.49 -10.54 -3.99
CA MET A 95 -9.62 -10.52 -4.94
C MET A 95 -9.16 -10.27 -6.38
N PHE A 96 -8.23 -9.32 -6.58
CA PHE A 96 -7.70 -9.00 -7.90
C PHE A 96 -6.86 -10.12 -8.51
N ALA A 97 -6.10 -10.89 -7.70
CA ALA A 97 -5.29 -12.00 -8.21
C ALA A 97 -6.12 -13.06 -8.96
N LYS A 98 -7.37 -13.28 -8.55
CA LYS A 98 -8.31 -14.15 -9.27
C LYS A 98 -8.72 -13.55 -10.62
N LEU A 99 -8.98 -12.25 -10.67
CA LEU A 99 -9.37 -11.53 -11.89
C LEU A 99 -8.21 -11.46 -12.90
N LEU A 100 -6.97 -11.33 -12.43
CA LEU A 100 -5.78 -11.27 -13.29
C LEU A 100 -5.62 -12.53 -14.14
N LYS A 101 -6.02 -13.71 -13.65
CA LYS A 101 -5.98 -14.96 -14.45
C LYS A 101 -6.85 -14.87 -15.71
N GLU A 102 -8.04 -14.29 -15.60
CA GLU A 102 -8.92 -14.06 -16.75
C GLU A 102 -8.40 -12.93 -17.62
N TYR A 103 -7.88 -11.86 -17.03
CA TYR A 103 -7.33 -10.72 -17.76
C TYR A 103 -6.14 -11.12 -18.66
N PHE A 104 -5.27 -12.00 -18.18
CA PHE A 104 -4.11 -12.50 -18.94
C PHE A 104 -4.41 -13.68 -19.85
N LYS A 105 -5.68 -14.07 -20.05
CA LYS A 105 -6.05 -15.27 -20.82
C LYS A 105 -5.51 -15.26 -22.25
N THR A 106 -5.40 -14.08 -22.87
CA THR A 106 -4.91 -13.87 -24.23
C THR A 106 -3.38 -13.79 -24.34
N ASP A 107 -2.66 -13.71 -23.22
CA ASP A 107 -1.19 -13.64 -23.23
C ASP A 107 -0.57 -14.99 -23.66
N PRO A 108 0.65 -14.97 -24.27
CA PRO A 108 1.42 -16.17 -24.52
C PRO A 108 1.60 -17.02 -23.26
N PRO A 109 1.56 -18.37 -23.33
CA PRO A 109 1.52 -19.24 -22.14
C PRO A 109 2.61 -18.94 -21.11
N ARG A 110 3.87 -18.81 -21.55
CA ARG A 110 5.00 -18.50 -20.66
C ARG A 110 4.87 -17.13 -19.99
N LEU A 111 4.37 -16.13 -20.71
CA LEU A 111 4.18 -14.78 -20.17
C LEU A 111 3.04 -14.77 -19.16
N ARG A 112 1.94 -15.46 -19.47
CA ARG A 112 0.79 -15.60 -18.57
C ARG A 112 1.18 -16.28 -17.26
N GLU A 113 1.92 -17.39 -17.33
CA GLU A 113 2.44 -18.10 -16.16
C GLU A 113 3.31 -17.18 -15.30
N ALA A 114 4.30 -16.51 -15.90
CA ALA A 114 5.16 -15.58 -15.18
C ALA A 114 4.37 -14.43 -14.50
N LYS A 115 3.39 -13.84 -15.19
CA LYS A 115 2.54 -12.78 -14.60
C LYS A 115 1.68 -13.29 -13.45
N ILE A 116 1.13 -14.50 -13.57
CA ILE A 116 0.35 -15.13 -12.49
C ILE A 116 1.24 -15.43 -11.29
N ASP A 117 2.46 -15.95 -11.52
CA ASP A 117 3.42 -16.24 -10.45
C ASP A 117 3.82 -14.97 -9.70
N VAL A 118 4.06 -13.86 -10.41
CA VAL A 118 4.30 -12.56 -9.78
C VAL A 118 3.10 -12.10 -8.95
N ALA A 119 1.88 -12.27 -9.45
CA ALA A 119 0.67 -11.91 -8.70
C ALA A 119 0.51 -12.76 -7.43
N ILE A 120 0.71 -14.08 -7.51
CA ILE A 120 0.65 -15.01 -6.37
C ILE A 120 1.75 -14.68 -5.35
N LEU A 121 2.97 -14.40 -5.82
CA LEU A 121 4.09 -14.00 -4.97
C LEU A 121 3.75 -12.73 -4.19
N ARG A 122 3.15 -11.74 -4.85
CA ARG A 122 2.70 -10.51 -4.19
C ARG A 122 1.62 -10.76 -3.15
N CYS A 123 0.62 -11.59 -3.46
CA CYS A 123 -0.39 -11.99 -2.48
C CYS A 123 0.23 -12.67 -1.26
N ARG A 124 1.19 -13.58 -1.47
CA ARG A 124 1.87 -14.27 -0.38
C ARG A 124 2.60 -13.29 0.54
N HIS A 125 3.44 -12.42 -0.02
CA HIS A 125 4.16 -11.42 0.78
C HIS A 125 3.18 -10.46 1.49
N ALA A 126 2.09 -10.08 0.83
CA ALA A 126 1.08 -9.23 1.43
C ALA A 126 0.40 -9.88 2.65
N MET A 127 0.11 -11.19 2.56
CA MET A 127 -0.45 -11.96 3.67
C MET A 127 0.55 -12.16 4.81
N GLU A 128 1.83 -12.41 4.52
CA GLU A 128 2.89 -12.50 5.54
C GLU A 128 3.05 -11.18 6.31
N ASP A 129 3.03 -10.05 5.59
CA ASP A 129 3.10 -8.73 6.21
C ASP A 129 1.84 -8.43 7.04
N MET A 130 0.66 -8.84 6.56
CA MET A 130 -0.60 -8.73 7.31
C MET A 130 -0.53 -9.51 8.62
N ASP A 131 -0.02 -10.75 8.59
CA ASP A 131 0.18 -11.56 9.79
C ASP A 131 1.17 -10.91 10.76
N ARG A 132 2.28 -10.37 10.25
CA ARG A 132 3.25 -9.58 11.05
C ARG A 132 2.59 -8.39 11.74
N LEU A 133 1.76 -7.63 11.01
CA LEU A 133 1.05 -6.47 11.55
C LEU A 133 0.04 -6.88 12.63
N LEU A 134 -0.79 -7.88 12.36
CA LEU A 134 -1.83 -8.36 13.27
C LEU A 134 -1.26 -9.09 14.50
N SER A 135 -0.08 -9.68 14.39
CA SER A 135 0.64 -10.28 15.51
C SER A 135 1.43 -9.27 16.34
N GLY A 136 1.72 -8.09 15.77
CA GLY A 136 2.52 -7.03 16.40
C GLY A 136 1.71 -5.74 16.63
N PRO A 137 2.00 -4.65 15.88
CA PRO A 137 1.46 -3.31 16.16
C PRO A 137 -0.07 -3.23 16.15
N MET A 138 -0.72 -4.03 15.29
CA MET A 138 -2.17 -4.04 15.11
C MET A 138 -2.87 -5.13 15.95
N LYS A 139 -2.17 -5.79 16.88
CA LYS A 139 -2.72 -6.89 17.69
C LYS A 139 -3.97 -6.49 18.49
N HIS A 140 -4.07 -5.22 18.86
CA HIS A 140 -5.22 -4.68 19.59
C HIS A 140 -6.54 -4.86 18.80
N LEU A 141 -6.50 -4.88 17.46
CA LEU A 141 -7.69 -5.11 16.62
C LEU A 141 -8.26 -6.53 16.77
N LEU A 142 -7.43 -7.53 17.09
CA LEU A 142 -7.88 -8.91 17.33
C LEU A 142 -8.61 -9.08 18.67
N GLY A 143 -8.39 -8.17 19.62
CA GLY A 143 -8.95 -8.23 20.98
C GLY A 143 -10.40 -7.77 21.10
N TYR A 144 -10.91 -6.98 20.16
CA TYR A 144 -12.26 -6.39 20.23
C TYR A 144 -13.40 -7.43 20.11
N GLN A 145 -13.13 -8.61 19.55
CA GLN A 145 -14.15 -9.66 19.33
C GLN A 145 -14.42 -10.54 20.56
N ARG A 146 -13.59 -10.49 21.61
CA ARG A 146 -13.73 -11.40 22.76
C ARG A 146 -14.60 -10.87 23.90
N GLY A 147 -14.89 -9.57 23.93
CA GLY A 147 -15.64 -8.92 25.02
C GLY A 147 -17.11 -8.62 24.72
N LYS A 148 -17.64 -8.97 23.54
CA LYS A 148 -19.05 -8.69 23.17
C LYS A 148 -19.93 -9.93 23.01
N ILE A 149 -19.35 -11.13 22.95
CA ILE A 149 -20.14 -12.38 22.81
C ILE A 149 -20.49 -12.97 24.19
N SER A 150 -19.84 -12.56 25.28
CA SER A 150 -20.14 -13.04 26.64
C SER A 150 -21.34 -12.38 27.30
N ASP A 151 -21.78 -11.21 26.83
CA ASP A 151 -22.75 -10.38 27.57
C ASP A 151 -24.18 -10.45 27.00
N GLU A 152 -24.41 -11.20 25.91
CA GLU A 152 -25.75 -11.45 25.35
C GLU A 152 -26.30 -12.86 25.68
N SER A 153 -25.67 -13.58 26.63
CA SER A 153 -26.06 -14.96 27.01
C SER A 153 -26.34 -15.15 28.51
N ALA A 154 -26.66 -14.09 29.26
CA ALA A 154 -26.99 -14.16 30.69
C ALA A 154 -28.43 -13.70 30.97
#